data_AF-A0A8T4ZUE3-F1
#
_entry.id   AF-A0A8T4ZUE3-F1
#
_cell.length_a   1.000
_cell.length_b   1.000
_cell.length_c   1.000
_cell.angle_alpha   90.00
_cell.angle_beta   90.00
_cell.angle_gamma   90.00
#
_symmetry.space_group_name_H-M   'P 1'
#
loop_
_entity.id
_entity.type
_entity.pdbx_description
1 polymer ?
#
loop_
_entity_poly.entity_id
_entity_poly.type
_entity_poly.pdbx_seq_one_letter_code
_entity_poly.pdbx_strand_id
1 'polypeptide(L)'
;MGNPSHHAKIAEENFRGALAELENGRFSNVGLLCLRALEQMIEACASKEHLHFHEHPRIAHMDRRSWLKAHHPDLLVIWDQLWGIYGALGYGGQNGERAEQALTMLKKCLGELSKREKIEIGGL
;
A
#
# COMPACT_ATOMS: atom_id res chain seq x y z
N MET A 1 -17.62 7.19 7.43
CA MET A 1 -16.62 6.18 7.04
C MET A 1 -16.62 6.02 5.52
N GLY A 2 -15.47 5.78 4.90
CA GLY A 2 -15.34 5.61 3.46
C GLY A 2 -15.81 4.22 3.01
N ASN A 3 -16.38 4.10 1.81
CA ASN A 3 -16.70 2.80 1.21
C ASN A 3 -15.47 2.23 0.45
N PRO A 4 -15.52 0.98 -0.07
CA PRO A 4 -14.38 0.40 -0.79
C PRO A 4 -13.85 1.30 -1.92
N SER A 5 -14.73 1.93 -2.70
CA SER A 5 -14.33 2.85 -3.78
C SER A 5 -13.60 4.10 -3.31
N HIS A 6 -13.95 4.62 -2.13
CA HIS A 6 -13.28 5.79 -1.54
C HIS A 6 -11.83 5.46 -1.18
N HIS A 7 -11.62 4.33 -0.48
CA HIS A 7 -10.29 3.89 -0.10
C HIS A 7 -9.44 3.48 -1.32
N ALA A 8 -10.04 2.82 -2.31
CA ALA A 8 -9.36 2.47 -3.55
C ALA A 8 -8.89 3.71 -4.33
N LYS A 9 -9.70 4.78 -4.35
CA LYS A 9 -9.29 6.06 -4.95
C LYS A 9 -8.07 6.66 -4.25
N ILE A 10 -8.02 6.65 -2.92
CA ILE A 10 -6.85 7.14 -2.17
C ILE A 10 -5.63 6.24 -2.42
N ALA A 11 -5.83 4.92 -2.55
CA ALA A 11 -4.76 4.00 -2.91
C ALA A 11 -4.17 4.34 -4.30
N GLU A 12 -5.02 4.63 -5.28
CA GLU A 12 -4.63 5.09 -6.61
C GLU A 12 -3.87 6.43 -6.58
N GLU A 13 -4.39 7.42 -5.83
CA GLU A 13 -3.74 8.73 -5.67
C GLU A 13 -2.32 8.58 -5.12
N ASN A 14 -2.14 7.74 -4.08
CA ASN A 14 -0.83 7.47 -3.51
C ASN A 14 0.09 6.70 -4.47
N PHE A 15 -0.44 5.73 -5.23
CA PHE A 15 0.35 4.99 -6.21
C PHE A 15 0.86 5.90 -7.34
N ARG A 16 0.00 6.75 -7.89
CA ARG A 16 0.38 7.76 -8.88
C ARG A 16 1.38 8.77 -8.32
N GLY A 17 1.19 9.19 -7.07
CA GLY A 17 2.15 10.02 -6.35
C GLY A 17 3.52 9.34 -6.26
N ALA A 18 3.57 8.06 -5.90
CA ALA A 18 4.83 7.32 -5.80
C ALA A 18 5.57 7.24 -7.15
N LEU A 19 4.85 7.08 -8.27
CA LEU A 19 5.44 7.13 -9.61
C LEU A 19 6.07 8.50 -9.90
N ALA A 20 5.34 9.59 -9.63
CA ALA A 20 5.86 10.95 -9.82
C ALA A 20 7.08 11.23 -8.93
N GLU A 21 7.08 10.75 -7.69
CA GLU A 21 8.21 10.92 -6.78
C GLU A 21 9.45 10.15 -7.22
N LEU A 22 9.27 9.00 -7.89
CA LEU A 22 10.38 8.26 -8.50
C LEU A 22 11.01 9.07 -9.63
N GLU A 23 10.20 9.62 -10.55
CA GLU A 23 10.67 10.47 -11.65
C GLU A 23 11.45 11.69 -11.15
N ASN A 24 11.04 12.24 -10.01
CA ASN A 24 11.69 13.38 -9.36
C ASN A 24 12.90 13.02 -8.48
N GLY A 25 13.28 11.74 -8.39
CA GLY A 25 14.40 11.29 -7.55
C GLY A 25 14.15 11.42 -6.04
N ARG A 26 12.89 11.56 -5.60
CA ARG A 26 12.51 11.74 -4.19
C ARG A 26 12.21 10.40 -3.53
N PHE A 27 13.23 9.55 -3.44
CA PHE A 27 13.08 8.13 -3.09
C PHE A 27 12.50 7.86 -1.70
N SER A 28 12.77 8.73 -0.71
CA SER A 28 12.11 8.64 0.62
C SER A 28 10.58 8.73 0.51
N ASN A 29 10.08 9.59 -0.39
CA ASN A 29 8.66 9.77 -0.61
C ASN A 29 8.06 8.59 -1.38
N VAL A 30 8.82 7.97 -2.30
CA VAL A 30 8.38 6.74 -2.97
C VAL A 30 8.06 5.64 -1.97
N GLY A 31 8.97 5.39 -1.00
CA GLY A 31 8.75 4.39 0.04
C GLY A 31 7.51 4.68 0.90
N LEU A 32 7.35 5.94 1.33
CA LEU A 32 6.20 6.38 2.12
C LEU A 32 4.88 6.20 1.35
N LEU A 33 4.80 6.70 0.12
CA LEU A 33 3.60 6.65 -0.69
C LEU A 33 3.24 5.22 -1.09
N CYS A 34 4.25 4.36 -1.33
CA CYS A 34 4.00 2.96 -1.61
C CYS A 34 3.31 2.25 -0.44
N LEU A 35 3.77 2.52 0.78
CA LEU A 35 3.16 1.97 1.98
C LEU A 35 1.73 2.50 2.17
N ARG A 36 1.51 3.80 2.00
CA ARG A 36 0.17 4.41 2.11
C ARG A 36 -0.81 3.88 1.08
N ALA A 37 -0.37 3.62 -0.15
CA ALA A 37 -1.18 3.00 -1.18
C ALA A 37 -1.65 1.60 -0.76
N LEU A 38 -0.72 0.76 -0.26
CA LEU A 38 -1.06 -0.59 0.20
C LEU A 38 -2.01 -0.56 1.41
N GLU A 39 -1.76 0.33 2.38
CA GLU A 39 -2.64 0.48 3.55
C GLU A 39 -4.06 0.84 3.15
N GLN A 40 -4.25 1.77 2.20
CA GLN A 40 -5.55 2.17 1.71
C GLN A 40 -6.22 1.07 0.89
N MET A 41 -5.46 0.28 0.13
CA MET A 41 -6.02 -0.86 -0.59
C MET A 41 -6.52 -1.94 0.39
N ILE A 42 -5.77 -2.22 1.47
CA ILE A 42 -6.23 -3.15 2.51
C ILE A 42 -7.47 -2.60 3.22
N GLU A 43 -7.52 -1.29 3.50
CA GLU A 43 -8.71 -0.64 4.05
C GLU A 43 -9.92 -0.77 3.12
N ALA A 44 -9.71 -0.62 1.81
CA ALA A 44 -10.76 -0.82 0.81
C ALA A 44 -11.32 -2.24 0.87
N CYS A 45 -10.45 -3.24 0.96
CA CYS A 45 -10.84 -4.64 1.07
C CYS A 45 -11.62 -4.89 2.36
N ALA A 46 -11.06 -4.50 3.50
CA ALA A 46 -11.64 -4.72 4.82
C ALA A 46 -12.97 -3.96 5.04
N SER A 47 -13.17 -2.81 4.36
CA SER A 47 -14.42 -2.06 4.46
C SER A 47 -15.63 -2.82 3.89
N LYS A 48 -15.44 -3.86 3.07
CA LYS A 48 -16.51 -4.79 2.64
C LYS A 48 -17.07 -5.60 3.81
N GLU A 49 -16.28 -5.78 4.86
CA GLU A 49 -16.65 -6.42 6.13
C GLU A 49 -17.00 -5.38 7.21
N HIS A 50 -17.19 -4.11 6.84
CA HIS A 50 -17.43 -2.99 7.75
C HIS A 50 -16.27 -2.72 8.73
N LEU A 51 -15.04 -3.11 8.37
CA LEU A 51 -13.85 -2.84 9.15
C LEU A 51 -13.15 -1.56 8.69
N HIS A 52 -12.82 -0.70 9.65
CA HIS A 52 -12.11 0.57 9.43
C HIS A 52 -10.97 0.72 10.44
N PHE A 53 -9.80 0.20 10.11
CA PHE A 53 -8.61 0.23 10.97
C PHE A 53 -8.17 1.65 11.34
N HIS A 54 -8.39 2.63 10.47
CA HIS A 54 -8.02 4.03 10.75
C HIS A 54 -8.76 4.66 11.95
N GLU A 55 -9.87 4.08 12.41
CA GLU A 55 -10.59 4.51 13.61
C GLU A 55 -9.84 4.16 14.90
N HIS A 56 -8.90 3.21 14.81
CA HIS A 56 -8.01 2.79 15.89
C HIS A 56 -6.54 3.00 15.50
N PRO A 57 -6.10 4.25 15.29
CA PRO A 57 -4.81 4.56 14.65
C PRO A 57 -3.59 3.97 15.37
N ARG A 58 -3.68 3.76 16.69
CA ARG A 58 -2.60 3.15 17.50
C ARG A 58 -2.30 1.70 17.11
N ILE A 59 -3.29 0.96 16.62
CA ILE A 59 -3.17 -0.46 16.27
C ILE A 59 -3.42 -0.73 14.79
N ALA A 60 -3.83 0.29 14.02
CA ALA A 60 -4.22 0.16 12.61
C ALA A 60 -3.19 -0.58 11.74
N HIS A 61 -1.89 -0.37 11.98
CA HIS A 61 -0.83 -1.08 11.25
C HIS A 61 -0.82 -2.59 11.55
N MET A 62 -0.98 -2.96 12.81
CA MET A 62 -1.05 -4.36 13.25
C MET A 62 -2.30 -5.03 12.69
N ASP A 63 -3.43 -4.33 12.72
CA ASP A 63 -4.72 -4.88 12.27
C ASP A 63 -4.74 -5.07 10.75
N ARG A 64 -4.23 -4.11 9.96
CA ARG A 64 -4.06 -4.27 8.50
C ARG A 64 -3.20 -5.47 8.16
N ARG A 65 -2.06 -5.63 8.84
CA ARG A 65 -1.17 -6.78 8.64
C ARG A 65 -1.86 -8.10 9.01
N SER A 66 -2.63 -8.10 10.09
CA SER A 66 -3.35 -9.28 10.57
C SER A 66 -4.48 -9.68 9.62
N TRP A 67 -5.24 -8.69 9.13
CA TRP A 67 -6.26 -8.90 8.11
C TRP A 67 -5.67 -9.45 6.82
N LEU A 68 -4.56 -8.85 6.34
CA LEU A 68 -3.87 -9.32 5.13
C LEU A 68 -3.37 -10.76 5.30
N LYS A 69 -2.80 -11.10 6.47
CA LYS A 69 -2.35 -12.47 6.78
C LYS A 69 -3.52 -13.47 6.77
N ALA A 70 -4.68 -13.08 7.27
CA ALA A 70 -5.85 -13.96 7.35
C ALA A 70 -6.48 -14.22 5.97
N HIS A 71 -6.56 -13.20 5.11
CA HIS A 71 -7.26 -13.27 3.83
C HIS A 71 -6.36 -13.61 2.65
N HIS A 72 -5.12 -13.11 2.65
CA HIS A 72 -4.16 -13.24 1.56
C HIS A 72 -2.74 -13.49 2.11
N PRO A 73 -2.51 -14.62 2.79
CA PRO A 73 -1.23 -14.90 3.46
C PRO A 73 -0.03 -14.87 2.50
N ASP A 74 -0.23 -15.18 1.21
CA ASP A 74 0.79 -15.12 0.17
C ASP A 74 1.27 -13.69 -0.13
N LEU A 75 0.44 -12.68 0.13
CA LEU A 75 0.78 -11.26 -0.08
C LEU A 75 1.46 -10.63 1.15
N LEU A 76 1.48 -11.32 2.30
CA LEU A 76 2.10 -10.81 3.53
C LEU A 76 3.59 -10.50 3.35
N VAL A 77 4.29 -11.28 2.52
CA VAL A 77 5.71 -11.03 2.22
C VAL A 77 5.93 -9.66 1.57
N ILE A 78 5.00 -9.20 0.72
CA ILE A 78 5.09 -7.89 0.07
C ILE A 78 4.89 -6.78 1.09
N TRP A 79 3.96 -6.96 2.05
CA TRP A 79 3.79 -6.01 3.15
C TRP A 79 5.09 -5.85 3.96
N ASP A 80 5.68 -6.96 4.40
CA ASP A 80 6.91 -6.94 5.20
C ASP A 80 8.09 -6.32 4.40
N GLN A 81 8.19 -6.62 3.10
CA GLN A 81 9.20 -6.03 2.21
C GLN A 81 9.01 -4.51 2.02
N LEU A 82 7.79 -4.04 1.79
CA LEU A 82 7.50 -2.62 1.62
C LEU A 82 7.77 -1.82 2.91
N TRP A 83 7.47 -2.38 4.08
CA TRP A 83 7.85 -1.79 5.36
C TRP A 83 9.37 -1.68 5.53
N GLY A 84 10.11 -2.73 5.17
CA GLY A 84 11.57 -2.71 5.19
C GLY A 84 12.15 -1.63 4.27
N ILE A 85 11.62 -1.51 3.06
CA ILE A 85 12.03 -0.47 2.11
C ILE A 85 11.66 0.92 2.61
N TYR A 86 10.45 1.12 3.13
CA TYR A 86 10.01 2.38 3.72
C TYR A 86 10.99 2.86 4.81
N GLY A 87 11.38 1.97 5.74
CA GLY A 87 12.37 2.30 6.75
C GLY A 87 13.72 2.67 6.12
N ALA A 88 14.22 1.84 5.21
CA ALA A 88 15.52 2.07 4.58
C ALA A 88 15.59 3.38 3.76
N LEU A 89 14.56 3.69 2.99
CA LEU A 89 14.48 4.92 2.20
C LEU A 89 14.15 6.14 3.05
N GLY A 90 13.37 5.98 4.12
CA GLY A 90 13.02 7.06 5.04
C GLY A 90 14.23 7.60 5.81
N TYR A 91 15.12 6.71 6.26
CA TYR A 91 16.35 7.11 6.97
C TYR A 91 17.56 7.30 6.05
N GLY A 92 17.61 6.58 4.92
CA GLY A 92 18.76 6.58 4.00
C GLY A 92 18.61 7.45 2.76
N GLY A 93 17.39 7.75 2.31
CA GLY A 93 17.04 8.73 1.25
C GLY A 93 17.57 8.51 -0.16
N GLN A 94 18.56 7.65 -0.38
CA GLN A 94 19.42 7.69 -1.58
C GLN A 94 19.55 6.33 -2.30
N ASN A 95 18.43 5.65 -2.56
CA ASN A 95 18.46 4.40 -3.33
C ASN A 95 17.29 4.29 -4.32
N GLY A 96 17.55 4.66 -5.58
CA GLY A 96 16.56 4.60 -6.66
C GLY A 96 16.14 3.19 -7.04
N GLU A 97 17.08 2.24 -7.09
CA GLU A 97 16.79 0.84 -7.39
C GLU A 97 15.80 0.24 -6.36
N ARG A 98 16.01 0.54 -5.09
CA ARG A 98 15.11 0.12 -4.01
C ARG A 98 13.73 0.80 -4.11
N ALA A 99 13.67 2.04 -4.58
CA ALA A 99 12.41 2.73 -4.84
C ALA A 99 11.63 2.10 -6.01
N GLU A 100 12.31 1.72 -7.10
CA GLU A 100 11.73 0.98 -8.23
C GLU A 100 11.21 -0.40 -7.81
N GLN A 101 11.97 -1.10 -6.96
CA GLN A 101 11.56 -2.38 -6.40
C GLN A 101 10.27 -2.24 -5.58
N ALA A 102 10.15 -1.20 -4.74
CA ALA A 102 8.92 -0.94 -3.99
C ALA A 102 7.71 -0.73 -4.90
N LEU A 103 7.84 0.09 -5.95
CA LEU A 103 6.75 0.34 -6.91
C LEU A 103 6.34 -0.94 -7.64
N THR A 104 7.31 -1.76 -8.06
CA THR A 104 7.04 -3.03 -8.75
C THR A 104 6.27 -4.00 -7.86
N MET A 105 6.70 -4.15 -6.60
CA MET A 105 6.03 -5.03 -5.63
C MET A 105 4.63 -4.52 -5.28
N LEU A 106 4.50 -3.21 -5.07
CA LEU A 106 3.21 -2.59 -4.80
C LEU A 106 2.24 -2.81 -5.98
N LYS A 107 2.67 -2.53 -7.21
CA LYS A 107 1.85 -2.71 -8.41
C LYS A 107 1.32 -4.14 -8.52
N LYS A 108 2.19 -5.13 -8.27
CA LYS A 108 1.79 -6.55 -8.23
C LYS A 108 0.74 -6.79 -7.13
N CYS A 109 0.97 -6.32 -5.91
CA CYS A 109 0.06 -6.52 -4.79
C CYS A 109 -1.31 -5.88 -5.01
N LEU A 110 -1.34 -4.63 -5.48
CA LEU A 110 -2.58 -3.93 -5.82
C LEU A 110 -3.37 -4.67 -6.91
N GLY A 111 -2.69 -5.18 -7.93
CA GLY A 111 -3.33 -5.97 -8.99
C GLY A 111 -3.90 -7.29 -8.51
N GLU A 112 -3.21 -7.98 -7.59
CA GLU A 112 -3.72 -9.21 -6.98
C GLU A 112 -4.94 -8.93 -6.09
N LEU A 113 -4.86 -7.92 -5.20
CA LEU A 113 -5.98 -7.53 -4.34
C LEU A 113 -7.18 -7.06 -5.17
N SER A 114 -6.95 -6.25 -6.20
CA SER A 114 -8.00 -5.77 -7.10
C SER A 114 -8.80 -6.92 -7.72
N LYS A 115 -8.11 -7.93 -8.24
CA LYS A 115 -8.73 -9.12 -8.85
C LYS A 115 -9.46 -9.98 -7.82
N ARG A 116 -8.81 -10.29 -6.70
CA ARG A 116 -9.34 -11.22 -5.68
C ARG A 116 -10.54 -10.60 -4.94
N GLU A 117 -10.44 -9.34 -4.58
CA GLU A 117 -11.44 -8.62 -3.79
C GLU A 117 -12.49 -7.90 -4.64
N LYS A 118 -12.33 -7.91 -5.97
CA LYS A 118 -13.21 -7.22 -6.94
C LYS A 118 -13.33 -5.73 -6.64
N ILE A 119 -12.19 -5.11 -6.36
CA ILE A 119 -12.06 -3.66 -6.11
C ILE A 119 -11.34 -3.05 -7.29
N GLU A 120 -12.02 -2.13 -7.98
CA GLU A 120 -11.41 -1.37 -9.05
C GLU A 120 -10.42 -0.35 -8.50
N ILE A 121 -9.25 -0.29 -9.11
CA ILE A 121 -8.22 0.70 -8.83
C ILE A 121 -7.64 1.14 -10.18
N GLY A 122 -7.68 2.43 -10.46
CA GLY A 122 -7.16 2.96 -11.72
C GLY A 122 -5.64 3.03 -11.72
N GLY A 123 -5.05 3.03 -12.93
CA GLY A 123 -3.62 3.25 -13.11
C GLY A 123 -2.71 2.03 -12.92
N LEU A 124 -3.25 0.82 -12.70
CA LEU A 124 -2.50 -0.44 -12.75
C LEU A 124 -2.27 -0.93 -14.17
#